data_AF-A0A6A4LC32-F1
#
_entry.id   AF-A0A6A4LC32-F1
#
_cell.length_a   1.000
_cell.length_b   1.000
_cell.length_c   1.000
_cell.angle_alpha   90.00
_cell.angle_beta   90.00
_cell.angle_gamma   90.00
#
_symmetry.space_group_name_H-M   'P 1'
#
loop_
_entity.id
_entity.type
_entity.pdbx_description
1 polymer ?
#
loop_
_entity_poly.entity_id
_entity_poly.type
_entity_poly.pdbx_seq_one_letter_code
_entity_poly.pdbx_strand_id
1 'polypeptide(L)'
;MIARRWYDDSLTVALMAVLFDDCSGDLFAMTVQFDDCSDDSYIKAATKAGQIEEVEHITRESNSYDPEKTKNFLMKAKLRDPRPLINVCDRFGFVPELAHYLYSNNMLSYIEGYVEKVNPRNALLVVRQLLDDGCPEDFIKGLILSVRSLLIIEPLVEELEK
;
A
#
# COMPACT_ATOMS: atom_id res chain seq x y z
N MET A 1 10.19 10.02 21.19
CA MET A 1 9.96 11.38 20.62
C MET A 1 9.12 11.33 19.33
N ILE A 2 8.20 10.35 19.21
CA ILE A 2 7.29 10.18 18.05
C ILE A 2 5.92 10.83 18.33
N ALA A 3 5.51 10.90 19.61
CA ALA A 3 4.23 11.42 20.06
C ALA A 3 3.93 12.89 19.66
N ARG A 4 4.95 13.75 19.47
CA ARG A 4 4.72 15.14 19.02
C ARG A 4 4.46 15.30 17.52
N ARG A 5 4.76 14.28 16.70
CA ARG A 5 4.62 14.39 15.23
C ARG A 5 3.17 14.25 14.77
N TRP A 6 2.34 13.56 15.55
CA TRP A 6 0.94 13.26 15.23
C TRP A 6 -0.08 14.07 16.05
N TYR A 7 0.39 15.03 16.85
CA TYR A 7 -0.41 15.72 17.87
C TYR A 7 -1.15 16.97 17.38
N ASP A 8 -0.92 17.38 16.13
CA ASP A 8 -1.43 18.65 15.59
C ASP A 8 -2.45 18.35 14.49
N ASP A 9 -3.65 17.92 14.87
CA ASP A 9 -4.90 18.14 14.12
C ASP A 9 -6.10 17.41 14.77
N SER A 10 -7.31 17.87 14.42
CA SER A 10 -8.63 17.30 14.74
C SER A 10 -8.80 15.79 14.50
N LEU A 11 -7.79 15.16 13.88
CA LEU A 11 -7.67 13.74 13.58
C LEU A 11 -7.62 12.85 14.84
N THR A 12 -6.98 13.35 15.91
CA THR A 12 -6.81 12.61 17.16
C THR A 12 -8.13 12.19 17.79
N VAL A 13 -9.19 13.01 17.71
CA VAL A 13 -10.49 12.72 18.35
C VAL A 13 -11.21 11.54 17.68
N ALA A 14 -11.13 11.43 16.34
CA ALA A 14 -11.72 10.32 15.61
C ALA A 14 -10.93 9.02 15.80
N LEU A 15 -9.60 9.09 15.81
CA LEU A 15 -8.75 7.94 16.11
C LEU A 15 -8.91 7.48 17.57
N MET A 16 -9.05 8.43 18.51
CA MET A 16 -9.36 8.16 19.91
C MET A 16 -10.68 7.43 20.04
N ALA A 17 -11.73 7.83 19.32
CA ALA A 17 -13.03 7.15 19.36
C ALA A 17 -12.94 5.69 18.88
N VAL A 18 -12.16 5.41 17.83
CA VAL A 18 -11.93 4.03 17.34
C VAL A 18 -11.09 3.21 18.32
N LEU A 19 -10.07 3.80 18.94
CA LEU A 19 -9.26 3.15 19.97
C LEU A 19 -10.05 2.91 21.27
N PHE A 20 -11.04 3.76 21.57
CA PHE A 20 -11.93 3.63 22.73
C PHE A 20 -12.87 2.42 22.64
N ASP A 21 -13.20 1.97 21.42
CA ASP A 21 -14.08 0.81 21.20
C ASP A 21 -13.33 -0.53 21.37
N ASP A 22 -12.01 -0.56 21.09
CA ASP A 22 -11.14 -1.72 21.29
C ASP A 22 -10.63 -1.84 22.75
N CYS A 23 -10.56 -0.74 23.50
CA CYS A 23 -10.12 -0.73 24.91
C CYS A 23 -11.31 -0.66 25.87
N SER A 24 -11.56 -1.77 26.58
CA SER A 24 -12.56 -1.85 27.66
C SER A 24 -12.49 -0.64 28.59
N GLY A 25 -13.62 0.07 28.68
CA GLY A 25 -13.74 1.41 29.20
C GLY A 25 -12.97 1.72 30.48
N ASP A 26 -12.27 2.86 30.45
CA ASP A 26 -12.19 3.75 31.59
C ASP A 26 -12.02 5.19 31.09
N LEU A 27 -13.02 6.02 31.38
CA LEU A 27 -13.19 7.40 30.90
C LEU A 27 -12.22 8.41 31.58
N PHE A 28 -11.20 7.94 32.31
CA PHE A 28 -10.43 8.77 33.25
C PHE A 28 -8.94 8.96 32.93
N ALA A 29 -8.43 8.44 31.81
CA ALA A 29 -7.03 8.64 31.40
C ALA A 29 -6.89 9.61 30.22
N MET A 30 -7.36 10.86 30.37
CA MET A 30 -7.26 11.90 29.31
C MET A 30 -5.85 12.52 29.17
N THR A 31 -4.87 12.04 29.93
CA THR A 31 -3.44 12.13 29.60
C THR A 31 -2.99 10.76 29.12
N VAL A 32 -3.42 10.38 27.92
CA VAL A 32 -2.97 9.14 27.30
C VAL A 32 -1.46 9.24 27.15
N GLN A 33 -0.74 8.40 27.89
CA GLN A 33 0.65 8.07 27.60
C GLN A 33 0.67 7.34 26.25
N PHE A 34 0.65 8.09 25.15
CA PHE A 34 0.95 7.62 23.79
C PHE A 34 2.47 7.38 23.62
N ASP A 35 3.13 6.85 24.64
CA ASP A 35 4.59 6.78 24.63
C ASP A 35 5.14 5.64 23.77
N ASP A 36 4.33 4.67 23.31
CA ASP A 36 4.78 3.60 22.41
C ASP A 36 3.71 3.10 21.42
N CYS A 37 2.95 4.00 20.77
CA CYS A 37 2.14 3.57 19.62
C CYS A 37 3.07 3.26 18.44
N SER A 38 3.34 1.97 18.22
CA SER A 38 4.04 1.50 17.02
C SER A 38 3.24 1.92 15.77
N ASP A 39 3.92 2.27 14.68
CA ASP A 39 3.26 2.72 13.43
C ASP A 39 2.22 1.69 12.93
N ASP A 40 2.46 0.40 13.16
CA ASP A 40 1.51 -0.71 12.90
C ASP A 40 0.13 -0.50 13.54
N SER A 41 0.09 -0.05 14.80
CA SER A 41 -1.14 0.14 15.56
C SER A 41 -1.93 1.34 15.05
N TYR A 42 -1.21 2.39 14.65
CA TYR A 42 -1.78 3.58 14.06
C TYR A 42 -2.37 3.29 12.68
N ILE A 43 -1.63 2.60 11.79
CA ILE A 43 -2.11 2.23 10.45
C ILE A 43 -3.43 1.46 10.54
N LYS A 44 -3.54 0.52 11.48
CA LYS A 44 -4.77 -0.24 11.70
C LYS A 44 -5.93 0.63 12.15
N ALA A 45 -5.70 1.52 13.12
CA ALA A 45 -6.72 2.44 13.63
C ALA A 45 -7.19 3.42 12.55
N ALA A 46 -6.27 4.06 11.82
CA ALA A 46 -6.56 4.98 10.73
C ALA A 46 -7.30 4.29 9.57
N THR A 47 -6.92 3.05 9.25
CA THR A 47 -7.63 2.23 8.26
C THR A 47 -9.08 1.94 8.69
N LYS A 48 -9.30 1.54 9.95
CA LYS A 48 -10.65 1.34 10.50
C LYS A 48 -11.47 2.63 10.52
N ALA A 49 -10.82 3.77 10.81
CA ALA A 49 -11.44 5.09 10.80
C ALA A 49 -11.77 5.60 9.39
N GLY A 50 -11.30 4.93 8.34
CA GLY A 50 -11.50 5.35 6.94
C GLY A 50 -10.64 6.54 6.50
N GLN A 51 -9.60 6.89 7.26
CA GLN A 51 -8.69 8.00 6.97
C GLN A 51 -7.55 7.55 6.06
N ILE A 52 -7.86 7.31 4.79
CA ILE A 52 -6.93 6.68 3.83
C ILE A 52 -5.72 7.58 3.50
N GLU A 53 -5.92 8.90 3.43
CA GLU A 53 -4.85 9.87 3.13
C GLU A 53 -3.72 9.81 4.16
N GLU A 54 -4.07 9.61 5.43
CA GLU A 54 -3.11 9.51 6.52
C GLU A 54 -2.38 8.16 6.50
N VAL A 55 -3.09 7.08 6.17
CA VAL A 55 -2.47 5.76 5.98
C VAL A 55 -1.48 5.81 4.80
N GLU A 56 -1.79 6.55 3.73
CA GLU A 56 -0.88 6.80 2.62
C GLU A 56 0.39 7.55 3.09
N HIS A 57 0.22 8.62 3.87
CA HIS A 57 1.34 9.42 4.40
C HIS A 57 2.31 8.55 5.23
N ILE A 58 1.77 7.73 6.14
CA ILE A 58 2.60 6.86 7.00
C ILE A 58 3.25 5.76 6.22
N THR A 59 2.52 5.06 5.36
CA THR A 59 3.10 3.97 4.56
C THR A 59 4.23 4.47 3.65
N ARG A 60 4.19 5.75 3.25
CA ARG A 60 5.23 6.39 2.46
C ARG A 60 6.44 6.84 3.28
N GLU A 61 6.26 7.44 4.45
CA GLU A 61 7.35 8.10 5.20
C GLU A 61 7.94 7.27 6.35
N SER A 62 7.13 6.40 6.95
CA SER A 62 7.53 5.61 8.11
C SER A 62 8.24 4.31 7.73
N ASN A 63 9.12 3.87 8.63
CA ASN A 63 9.84 2.58 8.55
C ASN A 63 9.64 1.71 9.80
N SER A 64 8.83 2.13 10.77
CA SER A 64 8.73 1.46 12.07
C SER A 64 7.52 0.51 12.18
N TYR A 65 7.12 -0.06 11.05
CA TYR A 65 6.02 -1.02 10.93
C TYR A 65 6.50 -2.31 10.26
N ASP A 66 5.82 -3.42 10.54
CA ASP A 66 6.13 -4.70 9.91
C ASP A 66 5.43 -4.77 8.53
N PRO A 67 6.20 -4.77 7.43
CA PRO A 67 5.62 -4.58 6.10
C PRO A 67 4.75 -5.78 5.67
N GLU A 68 5.09 -6.98 6.11
CA GLU A 68 4.33 -8.19 5.77
C GLU A 68 2.97 -8.23 6.48
N LYS A 69 2.94 -7.93 7.79
CA LYS A 69 1.68 -7.80 8.55
C LYS A 69 0.82 -6.66 8.02
N THR A 70 1.43 -5.52 7.72
CA THR A 70 0.73 -4.33 7.22
C THR A 70 0.11 -4.60 5.85
N LYS A 71 0.87 -5.18 4.90
CA LYS A 71 0.37 -5.63 3.59
C LYS A 71 -0.85 -6.55 3.74
N ASN A 72 -0.72 -7.61 4.53
CA ASN A 72 -1.79 -8.59 4.74
C ASN A 72 -3.05 -7.97 5.36
N PHE A 73 -2.88 -6.99 6.24
CA PHE A 73 -3.99 -6.24 6.81
C PHE A 73 -4.67 -5.33 5.78
N LEU A 74 -3.90 -4.55 5.00
CA LEU A 74 -4.41 -3.66 3.96
C LEU A 74 -5.14 -4.42 2.86
N MET A 75 -4.62 -5.58 2.44
CA MET A 75 -5.29 -6.46 1.45
C MET A 75 -6.65 -6.95 1.96
N LYS A 76 -6.76 -7.31 3.24
CA LYS A 76 -8.02 -7.73 3.88
C LYS A 76 -8.99 -6.57 4.05
N ALA A 77 -8.48 -5.36 4.33
CA ALA A 77 -9.28 -4.16 4.54
C ALA A 77 -9.99 -3.70 3.25
N LYS A 78 -9.51 -4.09 2.07
CA LYS A 78 -10.09 -3.73 0.75
C LYS A 78 -10.39 -2.24 0.65
N LEU A 79 -9.33 -1.44 0.80
CA LEU A 79 -9.43 0.01 0.77
C LEU A 79 -10.00 0.50 -0.56
N ARG A 80 -10.74 1.61 -0.51
CA ARG A 80 -11.26 2.28 -1.72
C ARG A 80 -10.14 2.81 -2.61
N ASP A 81 -9.06 3.30 -2.00
CA ASP A 81 -7.84 3.68 -2.71
C ASP A 81 -6.70 2.73 -2.30
N PRO A 82 -6.15 1.92 -3.23
CA PRO A 82 -5.08 0.98 -2.94
C PRO A 82 -3.70 1.66 -2.82
N ARG A 83 -3.58 2.99 -2.97
CA ARG A 83 -2.30 3.72 -2.81
C ARG A 83 -1.47 3.32 -1.58
N PRO A 84 -2.04 3.18 -0.36
CA PRO A 84 -1.23 2.80 0.79
C PRO A 84 -0.66 1.38 0.66
N LEU A 85 -1.40 0.47 0.04
CA LEU A 85 -0.91 -0.88 -0.26
C LEU A 85 0.19 -0.83 -1.33
N ILE A 86 0.02 -0.02 -2.38
CA ILE A 86 1.04 0.19 -3.42
C ILE A 86 2.35 0.68 -2.81
N ASN A 87 2.29 1.66 -1.88
CA ASN A 87 3.48 2.19 -1.21
C ASN A 87 4.23 1.11 -0.42
N VAL A 88 3.52 0.28 0.35
CA VAL A 88 4.15 -0.82 1.09
C VAL A 88 4.76 -1.84 0.13
N CYS A 89 4.02 -2.25 -0.90
CA CYS A 89 4.51 -3.26 -1.83
C CYS A 89 5.71 -2.79 -2.66
N ASP A 90 5.72 -1.54 -3.12
CA ASP A 90 6.84 -0.98 -3.90
C ASP A 90 8.12 -0.86 -3.06
N ARG A 91 8.00 -0.34 -1.83
CA ARG A 91 9.14 -0.09 -0.95
C ARG A 91 9.81 -1.36 -0.46
N PHE A 92 9.02 -2.41 -0.21
CA PHE A 92 9.51 -3.67 0.36
C PHE A 92 9.61 -4.81 -0.67
N GLY A 93 9.32 -4.55 -1.96
CA GLY A 93 9.51 -5.51 -3.04
C GLY A 93 8.42 -6.57 -3.20
N PHE A 94 7.23 -6.37 -2.62
CA PHE A 94 6.07 -7.26 -2.78
C PHE A 94 5.26 -6.97 -4.06
N VAL A 95 5.94 -6.66 -5.16
CA VAL A 95 5.33 -6.27 -6.44
C VAL A 95 4.47 -7.39 -7.07
N PRO A 96 4.91 -8.67 -7.09
CA PRO A 96 4.08 -9.73 -7.66
C PRO A 96 2.77 -9.90 -6.90
N GLU A 97 2.83 -9.89 -5.57
CA GLU A 97 1.64 -10.01 -4.73
C GLU A 97 0.67 -8.83 -4.89
N LEU A 98 1.21 -7.61 -5.09
CA LEU A 98 0.42 -6.43 -5.42
C LEU A 98 -0.30 -6.60 -6.76
N ALA A 99 0.40 -7.03 -7.80
CA ALA A 99 -0.17 -7.22 -9.13
C ALA A 99 -1.30 -8.27 -9.10
N HIS A 100 -1.07 -9.40 -8.45
CA HIS A 100 -2.09 -10.44 -8.25
C HIS A 100 -3.33 -9.91 -7.52
N TYR A 101 -3.12 -9.12 -6.45
CA TYR A 101 -4.22 -8.52 -5.69
C TYR A 101 -5.03 -7.53 -6.53
N LEU A 102 -4.36 -6.61 -7.24
CA LEU A 102 -5.03 -5.61 -8.07
C LEU A 102 -5.80 -6.27 -9.21
N TYR A 103 -5.22 -7.29 -9.85
CA TYR A 103 -5.87 -8.05 -10.91
C TYR A 103 -7.10 -8.82 -10.40
N SER A 104 -6.96 -9.54 -9.29
CA SER A 104 -8.05 -10.32 -8.68
C SER A 104 -9.25 -9.46 -8.23
N ASN A 105 -9.02 -8.17 -7.96
CA ASN A 105 -10.07 -7.22 -7.61
C ASN A 105 -10.49 -6.32 -8.80
N ASN A 106 -10.08 -6.64 -10.02
CA ASN A 106 -10.42 -5.90 -11.25
C ASN A 106 -10.00 -4.41 -11.22
N MET A 107 -8.86 -4.11 -10.61
CA MET A 107 -8.29 -2.75 -10.46
C MET A 107 -7.19 -2.46 -11.48
N LEU A 108 -7.46 -2.72 -12.76
CA LEU A 108 -6.46 -2.64 -13.84
C LEU A 108 -5.86 -1.24 -14.03
N SER A 109 -6.65 -0.18 -13.83
CA SER A 109 -6.18 1.22 -13.95
C SER A 109 -5.08 1.57 -12.94
N TYR A 110 -5.09 0.92 -11.77
CA TYR A 110 -4.05 1.11 -10.75
C TYR A 110 -2.77 0.36 -11.10
N ILE A 111 -2.88 -0.75 -11.83
CA ILE A 111 -1.71 -1.48 -12.35
C ILE A 111 -1.00 -0.62 -13.39
N GLU A 112 -1.73 -0.08 -14.36
CA GLU A 112 -1.17 0.86 -15.36
C GLU A 112 -0.53 2.07 -14.66
N GLY A 113 -1.27 2.70 -13.74
CA GLY A 113 -0.77 3.85 -12.99
C GLY A 113 0.48 3.55 -12.16
N TYR A 114 0.61 2.36 -11.59
CA TYR A 114 1.79 1.94 -10.85
C TYR A 114 3.02 1.87 -11.77
N VAL A 115 2.88 1.18 -12.90
CA VAL A 115 3.99 0.95 -13.81
C VAL A 115 4.39 2.24 -14.54
N GLU A 116 3.45 3.13 -14.84
CA GLU A 116 3.74 4.39 -15.51
C GLU A 116 4.30 5.47 -14.57
N LYS A 117 3.73 5.61 -13.37
CA LYS A 117 3.97 6.78 -12.50
C LYS A 117 4.80 6.49 -11.26
N VAL A 118 4.77 5.25 -10.76
CA VAL A 118 5.44 4.90 -9.50
C VAL A 118 6.81 4.33 -9.80
N ASN A 119 6.85 3.18 -10.50
CA ASN A 119 8.11 2.51 -10.75
C ASN A 119 8.10 1.71 -12.07
N PRO A 120 8.50 2.31 -13.19
CA PRO A 120 8.53 1.62 -14.48
C PRO A 120 9.53 0.46 -14.52
N ARG A 121 10.53 0.43 -13.63
CA ARG A 121 11.49 -0.69 -13.57
C ARG A 121 10.85 -1.99 -13.12
N ASN A 122 9.77 -1.90 -12.35
CA ASN A 122 9.03 -3.06 -11.86
C ASN A 122 7.99 -3.56 -12.86
N ALA A 123 7.85 -2.91 -14.02
CA ALA A 123 6.92 -3.32 -15.09
C ALA A 123 7.05 -4.79 -15.45
N LEU A 124 8.29 -5.28 -15.58
CA LEU A 124 8.55 -6.64 -16.01
C LEU A 124 8.05 -7.67 -14.99
N LEU A 125 8.22 -7.38 -13.69
CA LEU A 125 7.70 -8.22 -12.61
C LEU A 125 6.17 -8.25 -12.61
N VAL A 126 5.54 -7.10 -12.84
CA VAL A 126 4.08 -7.00 -12.95
C VAL A 126 3.58 -7.76 -14.16
N VAL A 127 4.21 -7.60 -15.33
CA VAL A 127 3.84 -8.31 -16.57
C VAL A 127 3.97 -9.82 -16.40
N ARG A 128 5.06 -10.29 -15.79
CA ARG A 128 5.24 -11.73 -15.48
C ARG A 128 4.11 -12.27 -14.61
N GLN A 129 3.81 -11.59 -13.51
CA GLN A 129 2.72 -12.00 -12.62
C GLN A 129 1.37 -12.00 -13.34
N LEU A 130 1.10 -11.00 -14.18
CA LEU A 130 -0.15 -10.93 -14.95
C LEU A 130 -0.28 -12.06 -15.98
N LEU A 131 0.83 -12.50 -16.58
CA LEU A 131 0.85 -13.68 -17.44
C LEU A 131 0.51 -14.95 -16.66
N ASP A 132 1.11 -15.12 -15.47
CA ASP A 132 0.82 -16.24 -14.58
C ASP A 132 -0.66 -16.26 -14.12
N ASP A 133 -1.24 -15.08 -13.89
CA ASP A 133 -2.64 -14.91 -13.50
C ASP A 133 -3.63 -15.04 -14.69
N GLY A 134 -3.15 -15.26 -15.91
CA GLY A 134 -3.98 -15.43 -17.10
C GLY A 134 -4.65 -14.16 -17.59
N CYS A 135 -4.00 -13.00 -17.39
CA CYS A 135 -4.47 -11.71 -17.87
C CYS A 135 -4.58 -11.68 -19.41
N PRO A 136 -5.62 -11.05 -20.00
CA PRO A 136 -5.77 -10.99 -21.45
C PRO A 136 -4.57 -10.32 -22.13
N GLU A 137 -4.10 -10.95 -23.21
CA GLU A 137 -2.92 -10.48 -23.95
C GLU A 137 -3.04 -9.04 -24.43
N ASP A 138 -4.25 -8.58 -24.76
CA ASP A 138 -4.47 -7.21 -25.24
C ASP A 138 -4.11 -6.16 -24.17
N PHE A 139 -4.43 -6.44 -22.91
CA PHE A 139 -4.05 -5.57 -21.79
C PHE A 139 -2.54 -5.59 -21.56
N ILE A 140 -1.93 -6.78 -21.59
CA ILE A 140 -0.48 -6.95 -21.42
C ILE A 140 0.29 -6.22 -22.54
N LYS A 141 -0.17 -6.34 -23.78
CA LYS A 141 0.40 -5.61 -24.94
C LYS A 141 0.27 -4.10 -24.74
N GLY A 142 -0.88 -3.62 -24.28
CA GLY A 142 -1.09 -2.21 -23.94
C GLY A 142 -0.10 -1.70 -22.88
N LEU A 143 0.06 -2.46 -21.80
CA LEU A 143 0.97 -2.14 -20.70
C LEU A 143 2.44 -2.14 -21.16
N ILE A 144 2.87 -3.11 -21.97
CA ILE A 144 4.23 -3.13 -22.53
C ILE A 144 4.46 -1.92 -23.43
N LEU A 145 3.49 -1.56 -24.27
CA LEU A 145 3.61 -0.41 -25.17
C LEU A 145 3.72 0.92 -24.42
N SER A 146 2.98 1.10 -23.32
CA SER A 146 3.07 2.33 -22.52
C SER A 146 4.46 2.47 -21.87
N VAL A 147 5.03 1.36 -21.41
CA VAL A 147 6.31 1.34 -20.70
C VAL A 147 7.52 1.27 -21.63
N ARG A 148 7.34 0.84 -22.89
CA ARG A 148 8.42 0.73 -23.91
C ARG A 148 9.22 2.02 -24.10
N SER A 149 8.57 3.17 -23.89
CA SER A 149 9.23 4.48 -23.99
C SER A 149 10.07 4.85 -22.76
N LEU A 150 9.81 4.20 -21.62
CA LEU A 150 10.38 4.49 -20.31
C LEU A 150 11.49 3.51 -19.89
N LEU A 151 11.58 2.35 -20.56
CA LEU A 151 12.59 1.33 -20.31
C LEU A 151 13.62 1.23 -21.44
N ILE A 152 14.88 1.05 -21.06
CA ILE A 152 15.93 0.61 -21.98
C ILE A 152 15.63 -0.86 -22.27
N ILE A 153 15.32 -1.19 -23.52
CA ILE A 153 14.64 -2.44 -23.95
C ILE A 153 15.59 -3.66 -23.93
N GLU A 154 16.90 -3.43 -23.88
CA GLU A 154 17.92 -4.48 -24.02
C GLU A 154 17.87 -5.60 -22.93
N PRO A 155 17.75 -5.32 -21.62
CA PRO A 155 17.58 -6.37 -20.61
C PRO A 155 16.20 -7.05 -20.62
N LEU A 156 15.24 -6.54 -21.39
CA LEU A 156 13.84 -6.99 -21.36
C LEU A 156 13.61 -8.27 -22.18
N VAL A 157 14.43 -8.49 -23.20
CA VAL A 157 14.35 -9.68 -24.08
C VAL A 157 15.02 -10.88 -23.42
N GLU A 158 16.19 -10.71 -22.80
CA GLU A 158 16.94 -11.80 -22.15
C GLU A 158 16.20 -12.42 -20.96
N GLU A 159 15.35 -11.65 -20.30
CA GLU A 159 14.58 -12.10 -19.15
C GLU A 159 13.24 -12.75 -19.52
N LEU A 160 12.71 -12.55 -20.73
CA LEU A 160 11.50 -13.22 -21.21
C LEU A 160 11.80 -14.53 -21.97
N GLU A 161 13.05 -14.75 -22.38
CA GLU A 161 13.51 -15.96 -23.07
C GLU A 161 14.05 -17.05 -22.13
N LYS A 162 14.02 -16.82 -20.80
CA LYS A 162 14.35 -17.82 -19.77
C LYS A 162 13.09 -18.38 -19.12
#